data_AF-A0A2M7S3S1-F1
#
_entry.id   AF-A0A2M7S3S1-F1
#
_cell.length_a   1.000
_cell.length_b   1.000
_cell.length_c   1.000
_cell.angle_alpha   90.00
_cell.angle_beta   90.00
_cell.angle_gamma   90.00
#
_symmetry.space_group_name_H-M   'P 1'
#
loop_
_entity.id
_entity.type
_entity.pdbx_description
1 polymer ?
#
loop_
_entity_poly.entity_id
_entity_poly.type
_entity_poly.pdbx_seq_one_letter_code
_entity_poly.pdbx_strand_id
1 'polypeptide(L)'
;MKAIQINPKYAEAYHGRGAAYGAKGLYDEAFEDFTKAIKINSRYAEAYYGRGIAYSAKGLPELCISDWKRATDLGDEDARRYLKQFFNIDY
;
A
#
# COMPACT_ATOMS: atom_id res chain seq x y z
N MET A 1 -9.86 15.82 24.47
CA MET A 1 -9.13 14.83 23.66
C MET A 1 -8.23 15.57 22.69
N LYS A 2 -6.91 15.45 22.82
CA LYS A 2 -5.97 16.08 21.89
C LYS A 2 -5.76 15.09 20.74
N ALA A 3 -6.52 15.25 19.66
CA ALA A 3 -6.22 14.56 18.41
C ALA A 3 -4.82 14.99 18.01
N ILE A 4 -3.83 14.11 18.18
CA ILE A 4 -2.49 14.33 17.66
C ILE A 4 -2.71 14.44 16.14
N GLN A 5 -2.62 15.65 15.61
CA GLN A 5 -2.54 15.87 14.17
C GLN A 5 -1.26 15.19 13.70
N ILE A 6 -1.36 13.91 13.37
CA ILE A 6 -0.32 13.22 12.64
C ILE A 6 -0.31 13.92 11.28
N ASN A 7 0.75 14.69 11.02
CA ASN A 7 0.86 15.46 9.80
C ASN A 7 0.83 14.49 8.60
N PRO A 8 -0.20 14.56 7.72
CA PRO A 8 -0.34 13.64 6.59
C PRO A 8 0.90 13.64 5.69
N LYS A 9 1.66 14.75 5.66
CA LYS A 9 2.96 14.89 4.97
C LYS A 9 3.98 13.81 5.31
N TYR A 10 3.91 13.23 6.51
CA TYR A 10 4.80 12.12 6.84
C TYR A 10 4.40 10.83 6.12
N ALA A 11 3.10 10.56 5.97
CA ALA A 11 2.63 9.37 5.27
C ALA A 11 3.04 9.44 3.79
N GLU A 12 2.85 10.60 3.17
CA GLU A 12 3.25 10.83 1.78
C GLU A 12 4.78 10.70 1.59
N ALA A 13 5.59 11.19 2.55
CA ALA A 13 7.05 11.05 2.49
C ALA A 13 7.50 9.58 2.56
N TYR A 14 6.92 8.79 3.48
CA TYR A 14 7.21 7.36 3.56
C TYR A 14 6.72 6.62 2.32
N HIS A 15 5.53 6.91 1.82
CA HIS A 15 5.03 6.32 0.57
C HIS A 15 5.95 6.63 -0.62
N GLY A 16 6.35 7.89 -0.79
CA GLY A 16 7.25 8.29 -1.89
C GLY A 16 8.60 7.59 -1.82
N ARG A 17 9.17 7.43 -0.62
CA ARG A 17 10.43 6.67 -0.44
C ARG A 17 10.23 5.17 -0.67
N GLY A 18 9.13 4.60 -0.20
CA GLY A 18 8.77 3.21 -0.44
C GLY A 18 8.60 2.90 -1.93
N ALA A 19 7.95 3.80 -2.68
CA ALA A 19 7.83 3.70 -4.13
C ALA A 19 9.20 3.75 -4.83
N ALA A 20 10.10 4.63 -4.38
CA ALA A 20 11.47 4.69 -4.90
C ALA A 20 12.27 3.42 -4.60
N TYR A 21 12.07 2.77 -3.45
CA TYR A 21 12.66 1.47 -3.15
C TYR A 21 12.06 0.36 -4.03
N GLY A 22 10.73 0.33 -4.20
CA GLY A 22 10.06 -0.63 -5.09
C GLY A 22 10.54 -0.54 -6.53
N ALA A 23 10.74 0.67 -7.05
CA ALA A 23 11.31 0.89 -8.39
C ALA A 23 12.75 0.37 -8.54
N LYS A 24 13.49 0.22 -7.42
CA LYS A 24 14.83 -0.38 -7.37
C LYS A 24 14.82 -1.88 -7.08
N GLY A 25 13.64 -2.49 -6.91
CA GLY A 25 13.51 -3.91 -6.51
C GLY A 25 13.80 -4.16 -5.03
N LEU A 26 13.91 -3.10 -4.22
CA LEU A 26 14.18 -3.16 -2.77
C LEU A 26 12.85 -3.31 -2.02
N TYR A 27 12.23 -4.49 -2.15
CA TYR A 27 10.85 -4.72 -1.69
C TYR A 27 10.70 -4.79 -0.17
N ASP A 28 11.75 -5.17 0.57
CA ASP A 28 11.71 -5.20 2.03
C ASP A 28 11.71 -3.77 2.61
N GLU A 29 12.54 -2.89 2.07
CA GLU A 29 12.59 -1.48 2.44
C GLU A 29 11.31 -0.75 2.01
N ALA A 30 10.80 -1.05 0.81
CA ALA A 30 9.51 -0.55 0.35
C ALA A 30 8.38 -0.96 1.30
N PHE A 31 8.35 -2.23 1.70
CA PHE A 31 7.36 -2.77 2.63
C PHE A 31 7.36 -2.04 3.98
N GLU A 32 8.53 -1.79 4.55
CA GLU A 32 8.64 -1.06 5.82
C GLU A 32 8.07 0.36 5.71
N ASP A 33 8.41 1.05 4.63
CA ASP A 33 7.99 2.43 4.42
C ASP A 33 6.50 2.55 4.14
N PHE A 34 5.93 1.68 3.31
CA PHE A 34 4.47 1.63 3.15
C PHE A 34 3.77 1.29 4.47
N THR A 35 4.33 0.40 5.28
CA THR A 35 3.80 0.10 6.62
C THR A 35 3.84 1.32 7.55
N LYS A 36 4.91 2.12 7.51
CA LYS A 36 4.99 3.38 8.27
C LYS A 36 3.96 4.39 7.76
N ALA A 37 3.79 4.53 6.44
CA ALA A 37 2.79 5.40 5.84
C ALA A 37 1.36 5.02 6.30
N ILE A 38 1.02 3.73 6.31
CA ILE A 38 -0.27 3.21 6.78
C ILE A 38 -0.48 3.46 8.28
N LYS A 39 0.56 3.31 9.11
CA LYS A 39 0.46 3.61 10.56
C LYS A 39 0.17 5.09 10.84
N ILE A 40 0.66 5.98 9.97
CA ILE A 40 0.49 7.43 10.06
C ILE A 40 -0.88 7.83 9.52
N ASN A 41 -1.28 7.29 8.36
CA ASN A 41 -2.58 7.47 7.75
C ASN A 41 -3.16 6.11 7.33
N SER A 42 -4.05 5.56 8.16
CA SER A 42 -4.71 4.27 7.92
C SER A 42 -5.74 4.28 6.79
N ARG A 43 -5.98 5.45 6.18
CA ARG A 43 -6.83 5.63 5.01
C ARG A 43 -6.04 5.96 3.75
N TYR A 44 -4.72 5.81 3.76
CA TYR A 44 -3.89 6.11 2.61
C TYR A 44 -3.88 4.94 1.61
N ALA A 45 -4.73 5.02 0.59
CA ALA A 45 -5.01 3.91 -0.32
C ALA A 45 -3.75 3.46 -1.09
N GLU A 46 -2.96 4.42 -1.58
CA GLU A 46 -1.76 4.21 -2.37
C GLU A 46 -0.67 3.47 -1.57
N ALA A 47 -0.60 3.70 -0.26
CA ALA A 47 0.33 2.98 0.61
C ALA A 47 -0.06 1.50 0.77
N TYR A 48 -1.36 1.17 0.83
CA TYR A 48 -1.82 -0.21 0.78
C TYR A 48 -1.54 -0.85 -0.58
N TYR A 49 -1.79 -0.13 -1.67
CA TYR A 49 -1.50 -0.61 -3.02
C TYR A 49 0.00 -0.94 -3.19
N GLY A 50 0.88 -0.01 -2.82
CA GLY A 50 2.34 -0.19 -2.87
C GLY A 50 2.83 -1.36 -2.00
N ARG A 51 2.27 -1.54 -0.80
CA ARG A 51 2.61 -2.68 0.05
C ARG A 51 2.13 -4.01 -0.54
N GLY A 52 0.97 -4.01 -1.20
CA GLY A 52 0.49 -5.17 -1.96
C GLY A 52 1.46 -5.57 -3.09
N ILE A 53 2.04 -4.60 -3.81
CA ILE A 53 3.10 -4.88 -4.80
C ILE A 53 4.31 -5.55 -4.12
N ALA A 54 4.76 -5.03 -2.98
CA ALA A 54 5.88 -5.63 -2.24
C ALA A 54 5.57 -7.07 -1.79
N TYR A 55 4.34 -7.34 -1.33
CA TYR A 55 3.91 -8.70 -1.01
C TYR A 55 3.87 -9.62 -2.22
N SER A 56 3.38 -9.13 -3.36
CA SER A 56 3.38 -9.89 -4.62
C SER A 56 4.80 -10.27 -5.05
N ALA A 57 5.73 -9.32 -4.99
CA ALA A 57 7.15 -9.57 -5.30
C ALA A 57 7.81 -10.58 -4.35
N LYS A 58 7.34 -10.66 -3.10
CA LYS A 58 7.79 -11.65 -2.10
C LYS A 58 7.09 -13.01 -2.20
N GLY A 59 6.20 -13.21 -3.18
CA GLY A 59 5.45 -14.46 -3.34
C GLY A 59 4.41 -14.69 -2.25
N LEU A 60 3.84 -13.61 -1.69
CA LEU A 60 2.82 -13.63 -0.64
C LEU A 60 1.47 -13.13 -1.19
N PRO A 61 0.79 -13.90 -2.07
CA PRO A 61 -0.42 -13.46 -2.77
C PRO A 61 -1.58 -13.13 -1.82
N GLU A 62 -1.70 -13.83 -0.70
CA GLU A 62 -2.86 -13.67 0.20
C GLU A 62 -2.82 -12.34 0.93
N LEU A 63 -1.62 -11.90 1.29
CA LEU A 63 -1.39 -10.57 1.88
C LEU A 63 -1.51 -9.46 0.83
N CYS A 64 -1.05 -9.71 -0.39
CA CYS A 64 -1.25 -8.80 -1.53
C CYS A 64 -2.76 -8.55 -1.79
N ILE A 65 -3.56 -9.60 -1.91
CA ILE A 65 -5.01 -9.52 -2.11
C ILE A 65 -5.66 -8.74 -0.97
N SER A 66 -5.28 -9.00 0.28
CA SER A 66 -5.80 -8.30 1.45
C SER A 66 -5.53 -6.79 1.38
N ASP A 67 -4.30 -6.40 1.05
CA ASP A 67 -3.92 -4.98 0.94
C ASP A 67 -4.59 -4.29 -0.27
N TRP A 68 -4.68 -4.96 -1.42
CA TRP A 68 -5.35 -4.38 -2.60
C TRP A 68 -6.86 -4.28 -2.42
N LYS A 69 -7.49 -5.19 -1.67
CA LYS A 69 -8.89 -5.04 -1.24
C LYS A 69 -9.04 -3.78 -0.40
N ARG A 70 -8.15 -3.60 0.59
CA ARG A 70 -8.18 -2.43 1.46
C ARG A 70 -7.96 -1.13 0.68
N ALA A 71 -7.07 -1.13 -0.31
CA ALA A 71 -6.86 0.01 -1.19
C ALA A 71 -8.12 0.31 -2.03
N THR A 72 -8.78 -0.72 -2.58
CA THR A 72 -10.04 -0.60 -3.33
C THR A 72 -11.15 0.00 -2.46
N ASP A 73 -11.32 -0.47 -1.22
CA ASP A 73 -12.30 0.07 -0.26
C ASP A 73 -12.05 1.56 0.07
N LEU A 74 -10.81 2.02 -0.08
CA LEU A 74 -10.39 3.40 0.13
C LEU A 74 -10.45 4.26 -1.15
N GLY A 75 -10.81 3.67 -2.29
CA GLY A 75 -11.00 4.36 -3.58
C GLY A 75 -9.87 4.19 -4.60
N ASP A 76 -8.93 3.27 -4.39
CA ASP A 76 -7.85 2.99 -5.35
C ASP A 76 -8.36 2.12 -6.52
N GLU A 77 -8.51 2.73 -7.69
CA GLU A 77 -9.00 2.05 -8.90
C GLU A 77 -7.96 1.12 -9.53
N ASP A 78 -6.67 1.41 -9.36
CA ASP A 78 -5.61 0.55 -9.86
C ASP A 78 -5.64 -0.78 -9.10
N ALA A 79 -5.68 -0.75 -7.77
CA ALA A 79 -5.81 -1.95 -6.94
C ALA A 79 -7.00 -2.82 -7.36
N ARG A 80 -8.15 -2.22 -7.64
CA ARG A 80 -9.34 -2.91 -8.16
C ARG A 80 -9.07 -3.59 -9.50
N ARG A 81 -8.45 -2.87 -10.44
CA ARG A 81 -8.08 -3.41 -11.77
C ARG A 81 -7.13 -4.59 -11.64
N TYR A 82 -6.12 -4.48 -10.78
CA TYR A 82 -5.13 -5.54 -10.56
C TYR A 82 -5.76 -6.78 -9.90
N LEU A 83 -6.66 -6.61 -8.94
CA LEU A 83 -7.42 -7.73 -8.35
C LEU A 83 -8.22 -8.50 -9.41
N LYS A 84 -8.93 -7.78 -10.29
CA LYS A 84 -9.66 -8.38 -11.40
C LYS A 84 -8.73 -9.11 -12.37
N GLN A 85 -7.65 -8.45 -12.79
CA GLN A 85 -6.76 -8.97 -13.83
C GLN A 85 -5.95 -10.20 -13.38
N PHE A 86 -5.38 -10.16 -12.17
CA PHE A 86 -4.42 -11.17 -11.71
C PHE A 86 -5.05 -12.26 -10.84
N PHE A 87 -6.17 -11.95 -10.18
CA PHE A 87 -6.80 -12.87 -9.24
C PHE A 87 -8.25 -13.22 -9.60
N ASN A 88 -8.79 -12.66 -10.70
CA ASN A 88 -10.19 -12.85 -11.12
C ASN A 88 -11.18 -12.48 -9.99
N ILE A 89 -10.85 -11.40 -9.28
CA ILE A 89 -11.58 -10.91 -8.13
C ILE A 89 -12.29 -9.60 -8.50
N ASP A 90 -13.62 -9.59 -8.44
CA ASP A 90 -14.46 -8.43 -8.72
C ASP A 90 -15.23 -8.00 -7.45
N TYR A 91 -15.03 -6.75 -7.05
CA TYR A 91 -15.81 -6.03 -6.02
C TYR A 91 -16.21 -4.67 -6.57
#